data_AF-X0VQF5-F1
#
_entry.id   AF-X0VQF5-F1
#
_cell.length_a   1.000
_cell.length_b   1.000
_cell.length_c   1.000
_cell.angle_alpha   90.00
_cell.angle_beta   90.00
_cell.angle_gamma   90.00
#
_symmetry.space_group_name_H-M   'P 1'
#
loop_
_entity.id
_entity.type
_entity.pdbx_description
1 polymer ?
#
loop_
_entity_poly.entity_id
_entity_poly.type
_entity_poly.pdbx_seq_one_letter_code
_entity_poly.pdbx_strand_id
1 'polypeptide(L)'
;LLKRKDIEIHIYDHHPGTDNDIKGDLEVHRMSGANVTLLIEIISQKEIDISADEATIMCLGIYEDTGSFMFPSTTAKDFKAAAFLLSKGANLNVVSDLIARELSPEQVSLLNDLIQSATRYNVNGIEVVVASVTTEKYMPDFAFLVQKMLKMENLDALFAIARMENKIYVVARSRINDVDAGTIVTPMGGGGHAYAASASIKGKTLAQVENNLVELLYSKIQAQRQAKNLMSSPAITVRTDVSCKNANDLLTRYNINA
;
A
#
# COMPACT_ATOMS: atom_id res chain seq x y z
N LEU A 1 -7.64 -11.68 -31.28
CA LEU A 1 -7.88 -10.26 -31.59
C LEU A 1 -6.70 -9.66 -32.36
N LEU A 2 -5.51 -9.52 -31.77
CA LEU A 2 -4.33 -8.86 -32.38
C LEU A 2 -3.83 -9.39 -33.75
N LYS A 3 -4.27 -10.58 -34.18
CA LYS A 3 -3.92 -11.18 -35.49
C LYS A 3 -4.98 -10.95 -36.58
N ARG A 4 -6.13 -10.38 -36.21
CA ARG A 4 -7.24 -10.09 -37.11
C ARG A 4 -6.99 -8.74 -37.77
N LYS A 5 -6.87 -8.71 -39.09
CA LYS A 5 -6.62 -7.49 -39.88
C LYS A 5 -7.89 -6.70 -40.20
N ASP A 6 -9.05 -7.23 -39.85
CA ASP A 6 -10.37 -6.64 -40.08
C ASP A 6 -10.90 -5.83 -38.89
N ILE A 7 -10.08 -5.67 -37.83
CA ILE A 7 -10.44 -4.96 -36.61
C ILE A 7 -9.35 -3.94 -36.33
N GLU A 8 -9.76 -2.69 -36.10
CA GLU A 8 -8.89 -1.62 -35.60
C GLU A 8 -8.92 -1.63 -34.07
N ILE A 9 -7.75 -1.51 -33.44
CA ILE A 9 -7.55 -1.61 -32.00
C ILE A 9 -7.03 -0.27 -31.48
N HIS A 10 -7.84 0.43 -30.69
CA HIS A 10 -7.43 1.66 -30.01
C HIS A 10 -7.23 1.39 -28.51
N ILE A 11 -6.11 1.86 -27.97
CA ILE A 11 -5.70 1.68 -26.58
C ILE A 11 -5.64 3.04 -25.90
N TYR A 12 -6.33 3.16 -24.76
CA TYR A 12 -6.29 4.32 -23.88
C TYR A 12 -5.93 3.81 -22.48
N ASP A 13 -4.78 4.25 -21.97
CA ASP A 13 -4.30 3.82 -20.66
C ASP A 13 -3.46 4.90 -19.99
N HIS A 14 -3.50 4.94 -18.67
CA HIS A 14 -2.75 5.89 -17.85
C HIS A 14 -1.57 5.26 -17.11
N HIS A 15 -1.42 3.93 -17.18
CA HIS A 15 -0.29 3.24 -16.57
C HIS A 15 1.01 3.51 -17.33
N PRO A 16 2.17 3.42 -16.62
CA PRO A 16 3.46 3.34 -17.28
C PRO A 16 3.50 2.14 -18.21
N GLY A 17 3.98 2.35 -19.45
CA GLY A 17 4.08 1.26 -20.41
C GLY A 17 5.07 0.19 -19.97
N THR A 18 4.78 -1.06 -20.29
CA THR A 18 5.64 -2.22 -20.05
C THR A 18 6.01 -2.93 -21.35
N ASP A 19 7.13 -3.68 -21.34
CA ASP A 19 7.59 -4.43 -22.52
C ASP A 19 6.59 -5.51 -22.99
N ASN A 20 5.63 -5.88 -22.12
CA ASN A 20 4.59 -6.87 -22.41
C ASN A 20 3.26 -6.24 -22.88
N ASP A 21 3.20 -4.93 -23.05
CA ASP A 21 1.97 -4.25 -23.47
C ASP A 21 1.57 -4.66 -24.89
N ILE A 22 0.25 -4.78 -25.10
CA ILE A 22 -0.31 -5.02 -26.42
C ILE A 22 -0.08 -3.81 -27.33
N LYS A 23 0.07 -4.07 -28.63
CA LYS A 23 0.20 -3.03 -29.65
C LYS A 23 -1.10 -2.82 -30.40
N GLY A 24 -1.54 -1.57 -30.45
CA GLY A 24 -2.76 -1.12 -31.12
C GLY A 24 -2.46 -0.28 -32.36
N ASP A 25 -3.49 -0.02 -33.15
CA ASP A 25 -3.44 0.91 -34.27
C ASP A 25 -3.40 2.37 -33.79
N LEU A 26 -3.99 2.65 -32.63
CA LEU A 26 -3.86 3.90 -31.89
C LEU A 26 -3.52 3.61 -30.43
N GLU A 27 -2.49 4.28 -29.90
CA GLU A 27 -2.07 4.18 -28.50
C GLU A 27 -2.06 5.58 -27.88
N VAL A 28 -2.92 5.81 -26.89
CA VAL A 28 -2.94 7.03 -26.09
C VAL A 28 -2.55 6.68 -24.66
N HIS A 29 -1.24 6.76 -24.40
CA HIS A 29 -0.67 6.63 -23.07
C HIS A 29 -0.27 8.00 -22.52
N ARG A 30 -0.88 8.40 -21.39
CA ARG A 30 -0.53 9.65 -20.71
C ARG A 30 -0.66 9.48 -19.21
N MET A 31 0.30 10.03 -18.48
CA MET A 31 0.27 10.06 -17.02
C MET A 31 -0.92 10.93 -16.55
N SER A 32 -1.88 10.29 -15.89
CA SER A 32 -3.00 10.93 -15.18
C SER A 32 -3.36 10.08 -13.96
N GLY A 33 -4.10 10.67 -13.01
CA GLY A 33 -4.57 9.96 -11.84
C GLY A 33 -5.54 8.83 -12.19
N ALA A 34 -6.35 9.00 -13.23
CA ALA A 34 -7.28 7.99 -13.75
C ALA A 34 -7.26 7.89 -15.28
N ASN A 35 -7.57 6.72 -15.85
CA ASN A 35 -7.73 6.58 -17.30
C ASN A 35 -8.96 7.37 -17.82
N VAL A 36 -10.01 7.46 -17.01
CA VAL A 36 -11.23 8.21 -17.34
C VAL A 36 -10.91 9.68 -17.64
N THR A 37 -9.91 10.27 -16.96
CA THR A 37 -9.46 11.65 -17.23
C THR A 37 -9.04 11.85 -18.69
N LEU A 38 -8.38 10.87 -19.31
CA LEU A 38 -8.00 10.92 -20.73
C LEU A 38 -9.24 10.92 -21.64
N LEU A 39 -10.24 10.10 -21.30
CA LEU A 39 -11.48 10.02 -22.05
C LEU A 39 -12.29 11.31 -21.92
N ILE A 40 -12.34 11.92 -20.74
CA ILE A 40 -13.05 13.20 -20.53
C ILE A 40 -12.41 14.33 -21.33
N GLU A 41 -11.08 14.38 -21.45
CA GLU A 41 -10.43 15.36 -22.33
C GLU A 41 -10.95 15.22 -23.78
N ILE A 42 -11.09 13.99 -24.28
CA ILE A 42 -11.57 13.72 -25.64
C ILE A 42 -13.06 14.05 -25.79
N ILE A 43 -13.89 13.61 -24.84
CA ILE A 43 -15.34 13.87 -24.83
C ILE A 43 -15.60 15.37 -24.82
N SER A 44 -14.89 16.11 -23.96
CA SER A 44 -15.03 17.57 -23.86
C SER A 44 -14.55 18.26 -25.14
N GLN A 45 -13.42 17.85 -25.72
CA GLN A 45 -12.91 18.44 -26.97
C GLN A 45 -13.80 18.18 -28.19
N LYS A 46 -14.47 17.02 -28.22
CA LYS A 46 -15.40 16.63 -29.29
C LYS A 46 -16.84 17.12 -29.04
N GLU A 47 -17.07 17.83 -27.94
CA GLU A 47 -18.40 18.30 -27.54
C GLU A 47 -19.44 17.17 -27.51
N ILE A 48 -19.01 15.97 -27.08
CA ILE A 48 -19.91 14.82 -26.95
C ILE A 48 -20.78 15.04 -25.71
N ASP A 49 -22.10 15.03 -25.91
CA ASP A 49 -23.04 15.08 -24.81
C ASP A 49 -23.06 13.76 -24.04
N ILE A 50 -23.12 13.89 -22.72
CA ILE A 50 -23.19 12.77 -21.78
C ILE A 50 -24.34 13.04 -20.81
N SER A 51 -25.04 11.96 -20.45
CA SER A 51 -26.09 11.98 -19.44
C SER A 51 -25.49 12.15 -18.03
N ALA A 52 -26.35 12.52 -17.07
CA ALA A 52 -25.97 12.59 -15.67
C ALA A 52 -25.50 11.22 -15.12
N ASP A 53 -26.10 10.12 -15.59
CA ASP A 53 -25.73 8.77 -15.17
C ASP A 53 -24.34 8.38 -15.71
N GLU A 54 -24.07 8.65 -16.99
CA GLU A 54 -22.73 8.44 -17.58
C GLU A 54 -21.68 9.31 -16.89
N ALA A 55 -22.02 10.57 -16.61
CA ALA A 55 -21.15 11.48 -15.86
C ALA A 55 -20.87 10.96 -14.45
N THR A 56 -21.87 10.38 -13.77
CA THR A 56 -21.73 9.79 -12.44
C THR A 56 -20.79 8.58 -12.45
N ILE A 57 -20.96 7.65 -13.39
CA ILE A 57 -20.12 6.45 -13.52
C ILE A 57 -18.68 6.83 -13.86
N MET A 58 -18.47 7.78 -14.78
CA MET A 58 -17.13 8.27 -15.10
C MET A 58 -16.50 9.00 -13.90
N CYS A 59 -17.29 9.73 -13.12
CA CYS A 59 -16.80 10.43 -11.92
C CYS A 59 -16.35 9.42 -10.86
N LEU A 60 -17.10 8.33 -10.69
CA LEU A 60 -16.70 7.20 -9.82
C LEU A 60 -15.32 6.66 -10.19
N GLY A 61 -15.05 6.45 -11.48
CA GLY A 61 -13.74 5.98 -11.95
C GLY A 61 -12.60 6.93 -11.59
N ILE A 62 -12.82 8.25 -11.69
CA ILE A 62 -11.81 9.24 -11.26
C ILE A 62 -11.58 9.15 -9.75
N TYR A 63 -12.64 9.10 -8.94
CA TYR A 63 -12.50 9.08 -7.49
C TYR A 63 -11.81 7.79 -6.99
N GLU A 64 -12.12 6.63 -7.57
CA GLU A 64 -11.47 5.36 -7.21
C GLU A 64 -9.97 5.37 -7.54
N ASP A 65 -9.59 5.65 -8.78
CA ASP A 65 -8.19 5.60 -9.24
C ASP A 65 -7.30 6.67 -8.57
N THR A 66 -7.90 7.78 -8.11
CA THR A 66 -7.19 8.86 -7.41
C THR A 66 -7.23 8.73 -5.88
N GLY A 67 -7.93 7.73 -5.33
CA GLY A 67 -8.13 7.60 -3.89
C GLY A 67 -8.83 8.82 -3.30
N SER A 68 -9.90 9.26 -3.93
CA SER A 68 -10.59 10.53 -3.66
C SER A 68 -9.62 11.72 -3.71
N PHE A 69 -8.79 11.78 -4.76
CA PHE A 69 -7.75 12.79 -5.00
C PHE A 69 -6.60 12.85 -3.99
N MET A 70 -6.41 11.81 -3.17
CA MET A 70 -5.34 11.78 -2.17
C MET A 70 -4.09 11.01 -2.61
N PHE A 71 -4.16 10.25 -3.71
CA PHE A 71 -2.99 9.52 -4.19
C PHE A 71 -1.96 10.42 -4.87
N PRO A 72 -0.65 10.17 -4.72
CA PRO A 72 0.42 10.97 -5.35
C PRO A 72 0.37 11.01 -6.89
N SER A 73 -0.28 10.02 -7.52
CA SER A 73 -0.51 9.97 -8.97
C SER A 73 -1.56 10.97 -9.46
N THR A 74 -2.35 11.55 -8.55
CA THR A 74 -3.40 12.53 -8.88
C THR A 74 -2.80 13.78 -9.50
N THR A 75 -3.42 14.26 -10.59
CA THR A 75 -2.98 15.44 -11.33
C THR A 75 -4.06 16.51 -11.37
N ALA A 76 -3.69 17.74 -11.74
CA ALA A 76 -4.65 18.83 -11.94
C ALA A 76 -5.70 18.53 -13.04
N LYS A 77 -5.41 17.59 -13.95
CA LYS A 77 -6.34 17.18 -15.01
C LYS A 77 -7.51 16.36 -14.45
N ASP A 78 -7.26 15.54 -13.44
CA ASP A 78 -8.29 14.72 -12.80
C ASP A 78 -9.34 15.63 -12.12
N PHE A 79 -8.91 16.70 -11.46
CA PHE A 79 -9.82 17.71 -10.91
C PHE A 79 -10.64 18.43 -11.99
N LYS A 80 -10.03 18.77 -13.14
CA LYS A 80 -10.75 19.40 -14.26
C LYS A 80 -11.78 18.47 -14.87
N ALA A 81 -11.41 17.19 -15.05
CA ALA A 81 -12.32 16.17 -15.55
C ALA A 81 -13.49 15.94 -14.58
N ALA A 82 -13.24 15.83 -13.28
CA ALA A 82 -14.29 15.73 -12.28
C ALA A 82 -15.21 16.97 -12.24
N ALA A 83 -14.64 18.18 -12.37
CA ALA A 83 -15.43 19.42 -12.46
C ALA A 83 -16.33 19.44 -13.71
N PHE A 84 -15.82 18.97 -14.86
CA PHE A 84 -16.62 18.82 -16.07
C PHE A 84 -17.77 17.83 -15.87
N LEU A 85 -17.50 16.66 -15.27
CA LEU A 85 -18.53 15.66 -15.01
C LEU A 85 -19.60 16.17 -14.04
N LEU A 86 -19.19 16.89 -13.00
CA LEU A 86 -20.12 17.55 -12.08
C LEU A 86 -21.00 18.57 -12.82
N SER A 87 -20.42 19.35 -13.75
CA SER A 87 -21.19 20.28 -14.59
C SER A 87 -22.20 19.59 -15.52
N LYS A 88 -21.98 18.31 -15.82
CA LYS A 88 -22.90 17.44 -16.59
C LYS A 88 -23.89 16.67 -15.69
N GLY A 89 -23.92 16.94 -14.39
CA GLY A 89 -24.89 16.38 -13.45
C GLY A 89 -24.43 15.13 -12.70
N ALA A 90 -23.13 14.84 -12.63
CA ALA A 90 -22.62 13.73 -11.83
C ALA A 90 -23.08 13.82 -10.37
N ASN A 91 -23.63 12.73 -9.83
CA ASN A 91 -24.15 12.67 -8.47
C ASN A 91 -23.08 12.19 -7.49
N LEU A 92 -22.48 13.14 -6.75
CA LEU A 92 -21.41 12.82 -5.79
C LEU A 92 -21.88 12.01 -4.58
N ASN A 93 -23.17 12.00 -4.24
CA ASN A 93 -23.67 11.13 -3.17
C ASN A 93 -23.60 9.66 -3.62
N VAL A 94 -24.04 9.37 -4.85
CA VAL A 94 -23.91 8.02 -5.43
C VAL A 94 -22.45 7.59 -5.53
N VAL A 95 -21.57 8.50 -5.96
CA VAL A 95 -20.12 8.24 -6.01
C VAL A 95 -19.60 7.90 -4.61
N SER A 96 -19.92 8.73 -3.60
CA SER A 96 -19.51 8.51 -2.22
C SER A 96 -20.01 7.17 -1.67
N ASP A 97 -21.27 6.84 -1.90
CA ASP A 97 -21.89 5.61 -1.40
C ASP A 97 -21.27 4.36 -2.04
N LEU A 98 -20.89 4.43 -3.31
CA LEU A 98 -20.26 3.32 -4.03
C LEU A 98 -18.79 3.10 -3.63
N ILE A 99 -18.06 4.16 -3.29
CA ILE A 99 -16.67 4.08 -2.81
C ILE A 99 -16.60 3.67 -1.34
N ALA A 100 -17.61 4.05 -0.55
CA ALA A 100 -17.66 3.77 0.88
C ALA A 100 -17.78 2.26 1.12
N ARG A 101 -16.64 1.62 1.42
CA ARG A 101 -16.65 0.25 1.94
C ARG A 101 -17.02 0.26 3.42
N GLU A 102 -18.31 0.20 3.69
CA GLU A 102 -18.85 0.09 5.04
C GLU A 102 -18.43 -1.23 5.71
N LEU A 103 -18.30 -1.19 7.04
CA LEU A 103 -18.05 -2.40 7.83
C LEU A 103 -19.38 -2.99 8.25
N SER A 104 -19.52 -4.31 8.13
CA SER A 104 -20.62 -5.01 8.77
C SER A 104 -20.50 -4.94 10.31
N PRO A 105 -21.60 -5.09 11.06
CA PRO A 105 -21.55 -5.15 12.53
C PRO A 105 -20.56 -6.21 13.06
N GLU A 106 -20.46 -7.37 12.41
CA GLU A 106 -19.52 -8.44 12.77
C GLU A 106 -18.08 -8.01 12.53
N GLN A 107 -17.81 -7.30 11.43
CA GLN A 107 -16.50 -6.74 11.14
C GLN A 107 -16.11 -5.65 12.14
N VAL A 108 -17.06 -4.81 12.58
CA VAL A 108 -16.83 -3.83 13.64
C VAL A 108 -16.48 -4.52 14.96
N SER A 109 -17.22 -5.56 15.34
CA SER A 109 -16.93 -6.34 16.55
C SER A 109 -15.54 -6.97 16.49
N LEU A 110 -15.20 -7.64 15.39
CA LEU A 110 -13.90 -8.30 15.25
C LEU A 110 -12.74 -7.30 15.22
N LEU A 111 -12.95 -6.13 14.61
CA LEU A 111 -11.99 -5.04 14.63
C LEU A 111 -11.74 -4.53 16.05
N ASN A 112 -12.79 -4.37 16.86
CA ASN A 112 -12.64 -4.02 18.27
C ASN A 112 -11.85 -5.10 19.03
N ASP A 113 -12.15 -6.37 18.81
CA ASP A 113 -11.42 -7.47 19.47
C ASP A 113 -9.93 -7.49 19.09
N LEU A 114 -9.61 -7.22 17.82
CA LEU A 114 -8.22 -7.08 17.35
C LEU A 114 -7.51 -5.90 18.02
N ILE A 115 -8.18 -4.76 18.18
CA ILE A 115 -7.60 -3.58 18.84
C ILE A 115 -7.32 -3.90 20.32
N GLN A 116 -8.25 -4.57 21.00
CA GLN A 116 -8.10 -4.92 22.42
C GLN A 116 -7.02 -5.97 22.67
N SER A 117 -6.77 -6.88 21.71
CA SER A 117 -5.73 -7.92 21.84
C SER A 117 -4.34 -7.48 21.38
N ALA A 118 -4.21 -6.25 20.86
CA ALA A 118 -2.97 -5.74 20.32
C ALA A 118 -1.86 -5.67 21.38
N THR A 119 -0.75 -6.36 21.11
CA THR A 119 0.47 -6.34 21.91
C THR A 119 1.60 -5.71 21.09
N ARG A 120 2.32 -4.77 21.70
CA ARG A 120 3.44 -4.06 21.06
C ARG A 120 4.76 -4.73 21.43
N TYR A 121 5.56 -5.03 20.41
CA TYR A 121 6.91 -5.59 20.55
C TYR A 121 7.92 -4.57 20.07
N ASN A 122 8.94 -4.28 20.88
CA ASN A 122 10.10 -3.52 20.42
C ASN A 122 11.17 -4.50 19.94
N VAL A 123 11.31 -4.61 18.62
CA VAL A 123 12.28 -5.50 17.98
C VAL A 123 13.38 -4.64 17.38
N ASN A 124 14.56 -4.66 18.01
CA ASN A 124 15.73 -3.93 17.53
C ASN A 124 15.49 -2.42 17.32
N GLY A 125 14.65 -1.81 18.17
CA GLY A 125 14.32 -0.38 18.11
C GLY A 125 13.12 -0.04 17.21
N ILE A 126 12.53 -1.04 16.55
CA ILE A 126 11.34 -0.89 15.71
C ILE A 126 10.14 -1.44 16.48
N GLU A 127 9.06 -0.66 16.54
CA GLU A 127 7.81 -1.13 17.12
C GLU A 127 7.02 -1.96 16.11
N VAL A 128 6.65 -3.17 16.51
CA VAL A 128 5.80 -4.08 15.73
C VAL A 128 4.60 -4.47 16.59
N VAL A 129 3.40 -4.37 16.03
CA VAL A 129 2.18 -4.77 16.71
C VAL A 129 1.77 -6.18 16.27
N VAL A 130 1.47 -7.04 17.23
CA VAL A 130 0.84 -8.34 17.00
C VAL A 130 -0.52 -8.33 17.67
N ALA A 131 -1.57 -8.74 16.97
CA ALA A 131 -2.91 -8.86 17.51
C ALA A 131 -3.45 -10.26 17.23
N SER A 132 -4.18 -10.85 18.17
CA SER A 132 -4.77 -12.18 17.99
C SER A 132 -6.25 -12.23 18.36
N VAL A 133 -7.05 -12.94 17.54
CA VAL A 133 -8.50 -13.08 17.75
C VAL A 133 -8.97 -14.49 17.43
N THR A 134 -10.08 -14.89 18.04
CA THR A 134 -10.80 -16.12 17.70
C THR A 134 -12.24 -15.79 17.35
N THR A 135 -12.71 -16.33 16.23
CA THR A 135 -14.12 -16.28 15.84
C THR A 135 -14.58 -17.66 15.37
N GLU A 136 -15.84 -17.99 15.66
CA GLU A 136 -16.43 -19.28 15.27
C GLU A 136 -16.66 -19.38 13.77
N LYS A 137 -16.87 -18.24 13.10
CA LYS A 137 -17.20 -18.18 11.67
C LYS A 137 -16.00 -17.65 10.87
N TYR A 138 -15.87 -18.12 9.63
CA TYR A 138 -14.98 -17.46 8.69
C TYR A 138 -15.37 -15.99 8.49
N MET A 139 -14.39 -15.09 8.58
CA MET A 139 -14.57 -13.67 8.31
C MET A 139 -14.02 -13.34 6.91
N PRO A 140 -14.90 -13.03 5.94
CA PRO A 140 -14.48 -12.50 4.65
C PRO A 140 -13.69 -11.20 4.81
N ASP A 141 -12.72 -10.99 3.93
CA ASP A 141 -11.92 -9.76 3.89
C ASP A 141 -11.21 -9.41 5.21
N PHE A 142 -10.78 -10.41 5.99
CA PHE A 142 -10.01 -10.16 7.21
C PHE A 142 -8.80 -9.24 6.98
N ALA A 143 -8.15 -9.37 5.82
CA ALA A 143 -7.04 -8.51 5.44
C ALA A 143 -7.40 -7.02 5.30
N PHE A 144 -8.64 -6.70 4.92
CA PHE A 144 -9.15 -5.34 4.91
C PHE A 144 -9.29 -4.79 6.34
N LEU A 145 -9.79 -5.60 7.29
CA LEU A 145 -9.86 -5.20 8.71
C LEU A 145 -8.48 -4.90 9.29
N VAL A 146 -7.50 -5.76 8.99
CA VAL A 146 -6.10 -5.58 9.43
C VAL A 146 -5.52 -4.29 8.84
N GLN A 147 -5.74 -4.02 7.55
CA GLN A 147 -5.32 -2.76 6.94
C GLN A 147 -6.03 -1.54 7.56
N LYS A 148 -7.32 -1.67 7.91
CA LYS A 148 -8.08 -0.60 8.54
C LYS A 148 -7.57 -0.32 9.95
N MET A 149 -7.29 -1.35 10.76
CA MET A 149 -6.65 -1.23 12.07
C MET A 149 -5.28 -0.54 11.98
N LEU A 150 -4.40 -0.99 11.06
CA LEU A 150 -3.10 -0.37 10.82
C LEU A 150 -3.23 1.14 10.52
N LYS A 151 -4.25 1.54 9.75
CA LYS A 151 -4.57 2.94 9.47
C LYS A 151 -5.10 3.69 10.69
N MET A 152 -6.07 3.12 11.41
CA MET A 152 -6.70 3.75 12.56
C MET A 152 -5.73 4.01 13.70
N GLU A 153 -4.90 3.01 14.03
CA GLU A 153 -3.91 3.08 15.11
C GLU A 153 -2.57 3.70 14.66
N ASN A 154 -2.48 4.14 13.41
CA ASN A 154 -1.28 4.70 12.78
C ASN A 154 0.00 3.87 13.02
N LEU A 155 -0.08 2.58 12.75
CA LEU A 155 0.99 1.62 13.03
C LEU A 155 1.94 1.48 11.84
N ASP A 156 3.24 1.32 12.11
CA ASP A 156 4.26 1.06 11.09
C ASP A 156 4.20 -0.39 10.58
N ALA A 157 3.99 -1.35 11.49
CA ALA A 157 3.85 -2.76 11.16
C ALA A 157 2.83 -3.46 12.08
N LEU A 158 1.97 -4.29 11.47
CA LEU A 158 0.93 -5.06 12.15
C LEU A 158 0.89 -6.50 11.62
N PHE A 159 0.91 -7.46 12.53
CA PHE A 159 0.68 -8.87 12.27
C PHE A 159 -0.55 -9.34 13.03
N ALA A 160 -1.64 -9.61 12.32
CA ALA A 160 -2.87 -10.09 12.92
C ALA A 160 -3.01 -11.61 12.73
N ILE A 161 -3.32 -12.30 13.82
CA ILE A 161 -3.53 -13.75 13.87
C ILE A 161 -5.00 -14.01 14.18
N ALA A 162 -5.73 -14.65 13.28
CA ALA A 162 -7.11 -14.99 13.52
C ALA A 162 -7.33 -16.50 13.44
N ARG A 163 -7.83 -17.09 14.52
CA ARG A 163 -8.42 -18.41 14.47
C ARG A 163 -9.86 -18.28 13.99
N MET A 164 -10.14 -18.86 12.83
CA MET A 164 -11.49 -18.92 12.27
C MET A 164 -11.80 -20.38 11.97
N GLU A 165 -12.83 -20.91 12.62
CA GLU A 165 -13.16 -22.34 12.57
C GLU A 165 -11.93 -23.21 12.95
N ASN A 166 -11.47 -24.06 12.03
CA ASN A 166 -10.37 -25.00 12.21
C ASN A 166 -9.05 -24.54 11.58
N LYS A 167 -8.94 -23.27 11.18
CA LYS A 167 -7.74 -22.70 10.57
C LYS A 167 -7.30 -21.44 11.30
N ILE A 168 -6.00 -21.18 11.28
CA ILE A 168 -5.42 -19.93 11.73
C ILE A 168 -4.92 -19.18 10.50
N TYR A 169 -5.30 -17.92 10.40
CA TYR A 169 -4.85 -17.00 9.37
C TYR A 169 -3.90 -16.00 10.00
N VAL A 170 -2.74 -15.80 9.37
CA VAL A 170 -1.83 -14.71 9.70
C VAL A 170 -1.91 -13.72 8.55
N VAL A 171 -2.17 -12.46 8.86
CA VAL A 171 -2.13 -11.36 7.89
C VAL A 171 -1.18 -10.30 8.41
N ALA A 172 -0.21 -9.95 7.57
CA ALA A 172 0.81 -8.96 7.88
C ALA A 172 0.68 -7.73 6.97
N ARG A 173 0.88 -6.56 7.56
CA ARG A 173 0.98 -5.27 6.87
C ARG A 173 2.16 -4.49 7.41
N SER A 174 2.91 -3.85 6.52
CA SER A 174 4.03 -2.98 6.85
C SER A 174 4.02 -1.73 5.98
N ARG A 175 4.39 -0.60 6.57
CA ARG A 175 4.59 0.70 5.91
C ARG A 175 6.07 1.09 5.81
N ILE A 176 6.95 0.31 6.43
CA ILE A 176 8.38 0.59 6.54
C ILE A 176 9.18 -0.55 5.91
N ASN A 177 10.28 -0.19 5.26
CA ASN A 177 11.14 -1.17 4.59
C ASN A 177 11.87 -2.09 5.58
N ASP A 178 11.99 -1.68 6.85
CA ASP A 178 12.70 -2.42 7.89
C ASP A 178 11.94 -3.67 8.35
N VAL A 179 10.64 -3.75 8.05
CA VAL A 179 9.79 -4.89 8.37
C VAL A 179 9.22 -5.46 7.08
N ASP A 180 9.96 -6.42 6.50
CA ASP A 180 9.51 -7.15 5.32
C ASP A 180 8.52 -8.25 5.73
N ALA A 181 7.23 -7.95 5.58
CA ALA A 181 6.13 -8.85 5.91
C ALA A 181 6.20 -10.19 5.17
N GLY A 182 6.60 -10.19 3.90
CA GLY A 182 6.72 -11.39 3.06
C GLY A 182 7.76 -12.36 3.61
N THR A 183 8.95 -11.86 3.92
CA THR A 183 10.05 -12.67 4.45
C THR A 183 9.77 -13.24 5.85
N ILE A 184 8.99 -12.52 6.66
CA ILE A 184 8.58 -12.95 8.00
C ILE A 184 7.49 -14.02 7.93
N VAL A 185 6.51 -13.89 7.03
CA VAL A 185 5.37 -14.81 6.93
C VAL A 185 5.69 -16.07 6.12
N THR A 186 6.62 -16.02 5.18
CA THR A 186 6.99 -17.17 4.32
C THR A 186 7.38 -18.44 5.10
N PRO A 187 8.23 -18.38 6.15
CA PRO A 187 8.55 -19.55 6.98
C PRO A 187 7.35 -20.21 7.68
N MET A 188 6.23 -19.49 7.82
CA MET A 188 4.99 -20.01 8.38
C MET A 188 4.12 -20.76 7.35
N GLY A 189 4.63 -20.96 6.13
CA GLY A 189 3.92 -21.59 5.01
C GLY A 189 3.03 -20.61 4.22
N GLY A 190 3.30 -19.31 4.33
CA GLY A 190 2.61 -18.26 3.61
C GLY A 190 3.44 -17.65 2.48
N GLY A 191 3.07 -16.42 2.09
CA GLY A 191 3.79 -15.63 1.10
C GLY A 191 3.23 -14.23 0.97
N GLY A 192 3.87 -13.42 0.12
CA GLY A 192 3.46 -12.05 -0.15
C GLY A 192 4.64 -11.15 -0.51
N HIS A 193 4.44 -9.84 -0.34
CA HIS A 193 5.42 -8.79 -0.59
C HIS A 193 5.86 -8.14 0.73
N ALA A 194 6.90 -7.31 0.67
CA ALA A 194 7.45 -6.60 1.84
C ALA A 194 6.39 -5.82 2.62
N TYR A 195 5.41 -5.23 1.95
CA TYR A 195 4.34 -4.41 2.56
C TYR A 195 3.10 -5.23 2.98
N ALA A 196 2.91 -6.43 2.44
CA ALA A 196 1.69 -7.21 2.64
C ALA A 196 1.90 -8.70 2.40
N ALA A 197 1.59 -9.53 3.41
CA ALA A 197 1.72 -10.98 3.31
C ALA A 197 0.64 -11.72 4.10
N SER A 198 0.46 -13.01 3.82
CA SER A 198 -0.46 -13.86 4.58
C SER A 198 -0.05 -15.33 4.59
N ALA A 199 -0.53 -16.05 5.61
CA ALA A 199 -0.40 -17.50 5.74
C ALA A 199 -1.71 -18.12 6.23
N SER A 200 -1.95 -19.39 5.86
CA SER A 200 -3.04 -20.20 6.41
C SER A 200 -2.45 -21.47 7.03
N ILE A 201 -2.71 -21.65 8.32
CA ILE A 201 -2.06 -22.65 9.18
C ILE A 201 -3.14 -23.58 9.74
N LYS A 202 -2.87 -24.88 9.72
CA LYS A 202 -3.73 -25.94 10.28
C LYS A 202 -2.99 -26.71 11.35
N GLY A 203 -3.73 -27.30 12.30
CA GLY A 203 -3.19 -28.23 13.29
C GLY A 203 -2.27 -27.59 14.35
N LYS A 204 -2.32 -26.26 14.50
CA LYS A 204 -1.61 -25.52 15.56
C LYS A 204 -2.60 -24.71 16.41
N THR A 205 -2.20 -24.38 17.62
CA THR A 205 -2.94 -23.44 18.49
C THR A 205 -2.53 -22.00 18.18
N LEU A 206 -3.35 -21.02 18.59
CA LEU A 206 -3.01 -19.60 18.45
C LEU A 206 -1.67 -19.28 19.13
N ALA A 207 -1.48 -19.73 20.37
CA ALA A 207 -0.25 -19.53 21.12
C ALA A 207 1.00 -20.08 20.39
N GLN A 208 0.89 -21.25 19.74
CA GLN A 208 2.00 -21.80 18.96
C GLN A 208 2.34 -20.95 17.73
N VAL A 209 1.31 -20.40 17.06
CA VAL A 209 1.49 -19.53 15.89
C VAL A 209 2.07 -18.18 16.32
N GLU A 210 1.58 -17.62 17.42
CA GLU A 210 2.04 -16.35 17.97
C GLU A 210 3.50 -16.43 18.44
N ASN A 211 3.88 -17.46 19.20
CA ASN A 211 5.26 -17.67 19.61
C ASN A 211 6.21 -17.82 18.42
N ASN A 212 5.81 -18.63 17.42
CA ASN A 212 6.59 -18.79 16.19
C ASN A 212 6.74 -17.47 15.43
N LEU A 213 5.67 -16.68 15.34
CA LEU A 213 5.73 -15.35 14.72
C LEU A 213 6.70 -14.44 15.47
N VAL A 214 6.62 -14.37 16.80
CA VAL A 214 7.49 -13.50 17.60
C VAL A 214 8.96 -13.89 17.43
N GLU A 215 9.29 -15.18 17.42
CA GLU A 215 10.65 -15.66 17.09
C GLU A 215 11.11 -15.22 15.68
N LEU A 216 10.21 -15.27 14.69
CA LEU A 216 10.48 -14.80 13.35
C LEU A 216 10.69 -13.28 13.31
N LEU A 217 9.92 -12.49 14.06
CA LEU A 217 10.11 -11.04 14.17
C LEU A 217 11.53 -10.73 14.68
N TYR A 218 11.95 -11.31 15.80
CA TYR A 218 13.28 -11.07 16.37
C TYR A 218 14.44 -11.58 15.50
N SER A 219 14.22 -12.64 14.72
CA SER A 219 15.27 -13.19 13.85
C SER A 219 15.38 -12.49 12.49
N LYS A 220 14.29 -11.93 11.96
CA LYS A 220 14.24 -11.34 10.61
C LYS A 220 14.35 -9.83 10.58
N ILE A 221 13.82 -9.14 11.59
CA ILE A 221 13.89 -7.67 11.66
C ILE A 221 15.28 -7.31 12.16
N GLN A 222 16.16 -6.92 11.24
CA GLN A 222 17.48 -6.41 11.59
C GLN A 222 17.41 -4.90 11.80
N ALA A 223 18.10 -4.40 12.82
CA ALA A 223 18.25 -2.96 12.99
C ALA A 223 18.82 -2.35 11.71
N GLN A 224 18.20 -1.28 11.20
CA GLN A 224 18.94 -0.28 10.43
C GLN A 224 20.15 0.10 11.28
N ARG A 225 21.35 -0.22 10.79
CA ARG A 225 22.60 0.17 11.44
C ARG A 225 22.62 1.69 11.48
N GLN A 226 22.15 2.30 12.56
CA GLN A 226 22.21 3.74 12.73
C GLN A 226 23.69 4.14 12.61
N ALA A 227 23.99 5.24 11.90
CA ALA A 227 25.37 5.70 11.74
C ALA A 227 26.11 5.78 13.09
N LYS A 228 25.40 6.19 14.15
CA LYS A 228 25.90 6.22 15.54
C LYS A 228 26.40 4.86 16.08
N ASN A 229 25.87 3.75 15.57
CA ASN A 229 26.22 2.38 15.96
C ASN A 229 27.41 1.83 15.13
N LEU A 230 27.78 2.53 14.04
CA LEU A 230 28.89 2.16 13.16
C LEU A 230 30.07 3.13 13.24
N MET A 231 29.82 4.38 13.63
CA MET A 231 30.82 5.43 13.68
C MET A 231 31.44 5.55 15.07
N SER A 232 32.67 6.04 15.12
CA SER A 232 33.28 6.50 16.37
C SER A 232 32.59 7.78 16.86
N SER A 233 32.33 7.86 18.17
CA SER A 233 31.75 9.02 18.83
C SER A 233 32.80 9.78 19.66
N PRO A 234 32.84 11.12 19.63
CA PRO A 234 31.98 12.01 18.84
C PRO A 234 32.33 11.97 17.34
N ALA A 235 31.33 12.27 16.51
CA ALA A 235 31.50 12.38 15.07
C ALA A 235 32.52 13.46 14.71
N ILE A 236 33.52 13.11 13.91
CA ILE A 236 34.42 14.08 13.30
C ILE A 236 33.70 14.71 12.10
N THR A 237 33.49 16.01 12.14
CA THR A 237 32.71 16.74 11.13
C THR A 237 33.53 17.86 10.49
N VAL A 238 33.21 18.21 9.24
CA VAL A 238 33.72 19.39 8.53
C VAL A 238 32.56 20.22 8.01
N ARG A 239 32.77 21.52 7.85
CA ARG A 239 31.80 22.41 7.22
C ARG A 239 31.80 22.21 5.70
N THR A 240 30.68 22.53 5.05
CA THR A 240 30.49 22.35 3.60
C THR A 240 31.36 23.27 2.73
N ASP A 241 31.97 24.30 3.32
CA ASP A 241 32.87 25.26 2.69
C ASP A 241 34.36 24.85 2.72
N VAL A 242 34.68 23.70 3.33
CA VAL A 242 36.05 23.20 3.46
C VAL A 242 36.52 22.58 2.13
N SER A 243 37.72 22.96 1.67
CA SER A 243 38.34 22.37 0.48
C SER A 243 38.70 20.89 0.68
N CYS A 244 38.70 20.10 -0.40
CA CYS A 244 39.06 18.67 -0.35
C CYS A 244 40.45 18.43 0.27
N LYS A 245 41.41 19.34 0.05
CA LYS A 245 42.75 19.25 0.65
C LYS A 245 42.68 19.32 2.18
N ASN A 246 41.97 20.31 2.72
CA ASN A 246 41.85 20.49 4.17
C ASN A 246 41.02 19.37 4.81
N ALA A 247 40.01 18.84 4.11
CA ALA A 247 39.28 17.67 4.56
C ALA A 247 40.19 16.43 4.65
N ASN A 248 41.06 16.22 3.66
CA ASN A 248 42.04 15.13 3.67
C ASN A 248 43.07 15.26 4.79
N ASP A 249 43.57 16.47 5.05
CA ASP A 249 44.48 16.73 6.17
C ASP A 249 43.83 16.41 7.52
N LEU A 250 42.52 16.69 7.66
CA LEU A 250 41.75 16.34 8.85
C LEU A 250 41.59 14.82 9.02
N LEU A 251 41.24 14.10 7.96
CA LEU A 251 41.14 12.63 7.97
C LEU A 251 42.47 11.99 8.39
N THR A 252 43.58 12.48 7.81
CA THR A 252 44.95 12.05 8.15
C THR A 252 45.26 12.30 9.63
N ARG A 253 44.93 13.49 10.16
CA ARG A 253 45.18 13.85 11.56
C ARG A 253 44.46 12.93 12.55
N TYR A 254 43.28 12.43 12.18
CA TYR A 254 42.50 11.52 13.00
C TYR A 254 42.71 10.04 12.64
N ASN A 255 43.72 9.72 11.81
CA ASN A 255 44.01 8.36 11.34
C ASN A 255 42.80 7.64 10.71
N ILE A 256 41.92 8.41 10.05
CA ILE A 256 40.81 7.85 9.29
C ILE A 256 41.34 7.52 7.90
N ASN A 257 41.83 6.30 7.75
CA ASN A 257 42.38 5.82 6.49
C ASN A 257 41.28 5.09 5.70
N ALA A 258 41.19 5.39 4.40
CA ALA A 258 40.33 4.67 3.45
C ALA A 258 40.92 3.30 3.09
#